data_AF-A0A3N5G955-F1
#
_entry.id   AF-A0A3N5G955-F1
#
_cell.length_a   1.000
_cell.length_b   1.000
_cell.length_c   1.000
_cell.angle_alpha   90.00
_cell.angle_beta   90.00
_cell.angle_gamma   90.00
#
_symmetry.space_group_name_H-M   'P 1'
#
loop_
_entity.id
_entity.type
_entity.pdbx_description
1 polymer ?
#
loop_
_entity_poly.entity_id
_entity_poly.type
_entity_poly.pdbx_seq_one_letter_code
_entity_poly.pdbx_strand_id
1 'polypeptide(L)'
;MKTTEWILAQLESEASKTRRALERVPEGRDDWKPHEKSMPLGRLAMLVATMPTWINLVVNKDELDLAPKGGSNIDQKPLRTG
;
A
#
# COMPACT_ATOMS: atom_id res chain seq x y z
N MET A 1 -6.93 -27.74 -5.87
CA MET A 1 -6.15 -26.68 -5.20
C MET A 1 -6.83 -26.33 -3.90
N LYS A 2 -6.05 -26.25 -2.81
CA LYS A 2 -6.54 -25.68 -1.55
C LYS A 2 -6.67 -24.16 -1.72
N THR A 3 -7.61 -23.53 -1.00
CA THR A 3 -7.84 -22.08 -1.05
C THR A 3 -6.55 -21.30 -0.74
N THR A 4 -5.74 -21.78 0.19
CA THR A 4 -4.46 -21.17 0.56
C THR A 4 -3.46 -21.15 -0.60
N GLU A 5 -3.33 -22.25 -1.34
CA GLU A 5 -2.46 -22.34 -2.53
C GLU A 5 -2.90 -21.34 -3.61
N TRP A 6 -4.21 -21.19 -3.80
CA TRP A 6 -4.77 -20.23 -4.76
C TRP A 6 -4.47 -18.78 -4.36
N ILE A 7 -4.66 -18.43 -3.08
CA ILE A 7 -4.37 -17.08 -2.57
C ILE A 7 -2.87 -16.77 -2.71
N LEU A 8 -1.99 -17.71 -2.37
CA LEU A 8 -0.54 -17.53 -2.50
C LEU A 8 -0.14 -17.25 -3.96
N ALA A 9 -0.67 -18.02 -4.91
CA ALA A 9 -0.41 -17.80 -6.33
C ALA A 9 -0.91 -16.43 -6.83
N GLN A 10 -2.06 -15.95 -6.33
CA GLN A 10 -2.54 -14.60 -6.63
C GLN A 10 -1.61 -13.53 -6.06
N LEU A 11 -1.17 -13.68 -4.80
CA LEU A 11 -0.25 -12.73 -4.17
C LEU A 11 1.08 -12.62 -4.92
N GLU A 12 1.66 -13.75 -5.34
CA GLU A 12 2.89 -13.76 -6.14
C GLU A 12 2.71 -13.06 -7.49
N SER A 13 1.58 -13.31 -8.17
CA SER A 13 1.26 -12.67 -9.45
C SER A 13 1.09 -11.15 -9.31
N GLU A 14 0.33 -10.70 -8.31
CA GLU A 14 0.03 -9.28 -8.10
C GLU A 14 1.21 -8.50 -7.53
N ALA A 15 2.06 -9.11 -6.70
CA ALA A 15 3.27 -8.46 -6.19
C ALA A 15 4.21 -8.01 -7.33
N SER A 16 4.41 -8.88 -8.34
CA SER A 16 5.24 -8.55 -9.51
C SER A 16 4.64 -7.44 -10.39
N LYS A 17 3.32 -7.44 -10.59
CA LYS A 17 2.63 -6.37 -11.34
C LYS A 17 2.69 -5.04 -10.60
N THR A 18 2.44 -5.06 -9.29
CA THR A 18 2.47 -3.87 -8.43
C THR A 18 3.85 -3.25 -8.40
N ARG A 19 4.91 -4.06 -8.24
CA ARG A 19 6.30 -3.58 -8.29
C ARG A 19 6.61 -2.86 -9.61
N ARG A 20 6.26 -3.47 -10.74
CA ARG A 20 6.44 -2.87 -12.07
C ARG A 20 5.66 -1.58 -12.27
N ALA A 21 4.48 -1.46 -11.68
CA ALA A 21 3.70 -0.22 -11.72
C ALA A 21 4.38 0.88 -10.88
N LEU A 22 4.85 0.56 -9.68
CA LEU A 22 5.54 1.50 -8.78
C LEU A 22 6.87 1.99 -9.37
N GLU A 23 7.64 1.13 -10.04
CA GLU A 23 8.86 1.50 -10.76
C GLU A 23 8.65 2.54 -11.88
N ARG A 24 7.42 2.70 -12.36
CA ARG A 24 7.04 3.64 -13.43
C ARG A 24 6.45 4.95 -12.88
N VAL A 25 6.35 5.10 -11.57
CA VAL A 25 5.87 6.35 -10.98
C VAL A 25 6.89 7.45 -11.28
N PRO A 26 6.48 8.56 -11.92
CA PRO A 26 7.40 9.62 -12.30
C PRO A 26 7.90 10.38 -11.06
N GLU A 27 9.21 10.57 -10.96
CA GLU A 27 9.83 11.43 -9.95
C GLU A 27 9.40 12.90 -10.13
N GLY A 28 9.36 13.65 -9.02
CA GLY A 28 9.02 15.08 -9.02
C GLY A 28 7.55 15.40 -9.32
N ARG A 29 6.66 14.39 -9.36
CA ARG A 29 5.21 14.54 -9.59
C ARG A 29 4.36 14.08 -8.41
N ASP A 30 4.91 14.10 -7.20
CA ASP A 30 4.22 13.61 -6.00
C ASP A 30 2.90 14.34 -5.73
N ASP A 31 2.85 15.64 -6.04
CA ASP A 31 1.67 16.50 -5.87
C ASP A 31 0.66 16.42 -7.01
N TRP A 32 0.98 15.72 -8.10
CA TRP A 32 0.09 15.61 -9.25
C TRP A 32 -1.21 14.89 -8.86
N LYS A 33 -2.32 15.42 -9.35
CA LYS A 33 -3.66 14.86 -9.17
C LYS A 33 -4.38 14.80 -10.51
N PRO A 34 -5.06 13.69 -10.84
CA PRO A 34 -5.90 13.63 -12.04
C PRO A 34 -7.15 14.52 -11.92
N HIS A 35 -7.62 14.76 -10.69
CA HIS A 35 -8.74 15.63 -10.36
C HIS A 35 -8.54 16.20 -8.94
N GLU A 36 -9.08 17.38 -8.63
CA GLU A 36 -8.83 18.08 -7.35
C GLU A 36 -9.20 17.25 -6.10
N LYS A 37 -10.28 16.46 -6.21
CA LYS A 37 -10.78 15.55 -5.16
C LYS A 37 -9.92 14.30 -4.97
N SER A 38 -8.99 14.01 -5.87
CA SER A 38 -8.12 12.83 -5.79
C SER A 38 -6.96 13.04 -4.83
N MET A 39 -6.47 11.92 -4.30
CA MET A 39 -5.22 11.88 -3.54
C MET A 39 -4.02 12.27 -4.45
N PRO A 40 -3.01 13.00 -3.95
CA PRO A 40 -1.75 13.20 -4.67
C PRO A 40 -1.10 11.87 -5.07
N LEU A 41 -0.45 11.85 -6.23
CA LEU A 41 0.16 10.64 -6.80
C LEU A 41 1.20 10.01 -5.87
N GLY A 42 2.06 10.80 -5.23
CA GLY A 42 3.08 10.28 -4.32
C GLY A 42 2.45 9.56 -3.13
N ARG A 43 1.42 10.17 -2.52
CA ARG A 43 0.69 9.55 -1.41
C ARG A 43 -0.02 8.26 -1.86
N LEU A 44 -0.61 8.26 -3.05
CA LEU A 44 -1.24 7.07 -3.60
C LEU A 44 -0.23 5.94 -3.86
N ALA A 45 0.93 6.25 -4.44
CA ALA A 45 2.00 5.29 -4.68
C ALA A 45 2.50 4.65 -3.37
N MET A 46 2.69 5.46 -2.32
CA MET A 46 3.06 4.94 -0.99
C MET A 46 1.99 4.06 -0.39
N LEU A 47 0.72 4.45 -0.50
CA LEU A 47 -0.38 3.64 -0.03
C LEU A 47 -0.35 2.25 -0.69
N VAL A 48 -0.24 2.20 -2.03
CA VAL A 48 -0.15 0.94 -2.78
C VAL A 48 1.08 0.12 -2.38
N ALA A 49 2.25 0.75 -2.21
CA ALA A 49 3.48 0.07 -1.78
C ALA A 49 3.39 -0.53 -0.37
N THR A 50 2.57 0.06 0.51
CA THR A 50 2.45 -0.36 1.93
C THR A 50 1.32 -1.36 2.18
N MET A 51 0.31 -1.46 1.31
CA MET A 51 -0.81 -2.40 1.47
C MET A 51 -0.39 -3.86 1.75
N PRO A 52 0.68 -4.44 1.16
CA PRO A 52 1.08 -5.81 1.46
C PRO A 52 1.39 -6.07 2.94
N THR A 53 1.78 -5.03 3.70
CA THR A 53 2.00 -5.14 5.15
C THR A 53 0.73 -5.54 5.92
N TRP A 54 -0.46 -5.25 5.39
CA TRP A 54 -1.75 -5.57 6.02
C TRP A 54 -2.08 -7.05 5.96
N ILE A 55 -1.44 -7.84 5.08
CA ILE A 55 -1.63 -9.30 5.04
C ILE A 55 -1.26 -9.92 6.38
N ASN A 56 -0.17 -9.45 6.99
CA ASN A 56 0.26 -9.90 8.31
C ASN A 56 -0.80 -9.59 9.39
N LEU A 57 -1.45 -8.43 9.28
CA LEU A 57 -2.53 -8.03 10.18
C LEU A 57 -3.74 -8.95 10.03
N VAL A 58 -4.20 -9.17 8.78
CA VAL A 58 -5.37 -10.00 8.47
C VAL A 58 -5.18 -11.45 8.88
N VAL A 59 -3.96 -12.00 8.75
CA VAL A 59 -3.70 -13.41 9.09
C VAL A 59 -3.54 -13.63 10.59
N ASN A 60 -2.95 -12.67 11.32
CA ASN A 60 -2.53 -12.89 12.71
C ASN A 60 -3.39 -12.16 13.75
N LYS A 61 -4.37 -11.35 13.33
CA LYS A 61 -5.27 -10.65 14.25
C LYS A 61 -6.72 -10.91 13.89
N ASP A 62 -7.52 -11.16 14.92
CA ASP A 62 -8.97 -11.36 14.79
C ASP A 62 -9.73 -10.05 14.61
N GLU A 63 -9.13 -8.92 15.00
CA GLU A 63 -9.77 -7.59 14.94
C GLU A 63 -8.81 -6.47 14.53
N LEU A 64 -9.39 -5.43 13.94
CA LEU A 64 -8.73 -4.16 13.62
C LEU A 64 -9.10 -3.11 14.67
N ASP A 65 -8.13 -2.72 15.49
CA ASP A 65 -8.25 -1.56 16.39
C ASP A 65 -7.80 -0.29 15.65
N LEU A 66 -8.74 0.62 15.40
CA LEU A 66 -8.51 1.89 14.73
C LEU A 66 -7.99 3.00 15.68
N ALA A 67 -8.10 2.79 16.99
CA ALA A 67 -7.69 3.76 18.02
C ALA A 67 -6.91 3.10 19.17
N PRO A 68 -5.80 2.40 18.88
CA PRO A 68 -5.01 1.75 19.92
C PRO A 68 -4.39 2.78 20.87
N LYS A 69 -4.34 2.46 22.15
CA LYS A 69 -3.83 3.35 23.22
C LYS A 69 -2.38 3.85 22.98
N GLY A 70 -1.60 3.16 22.15
CA GLY A 70 -0.23 3.54 21.77
C GLY A 70 -0.08 4.38 20.50
N GLY A 71 -1.18 4.72 19.80
CA GLY A 71 -1.14 5.42 18.51
C GLY A 71 -0.89 4.49 17.30
N SER A 72 -0.95 5.05 16.08
CA SER A 72 -0.77 4.30 14.83
C SER A 72 0.71 4.06 14.51
N ASN A 73 1.08 2.81 14.20
CA ASN A 73 2.44 2.44 13.75
C ASN A 73 2.75 2.79 12.28
N ILE A 74 1.84 3.47 11.57
CA ILE A 74 2.03 3.89 10.18
C ILE A 74 2.59 5.32 10.19
N ASP A 75 3.87 5.48 9.88
CA ASP A 75 4.46 6.80 9.66
C ASP A 75 4.00 7.34 8.30
N GLN A 76 3.15 8.37 8.32
CA GLN A 76 2.67 9.07 7.12
C GLN A 76 3.63 10.20 6.70
N LYS A 77 4.93 10.06 6.97
CA LYS A 77 5.92 11.07 6.56
C LYS A 77 5.75 11.37 5.06
N PRO A 78 5.68 12.66 4.68
CA PRO A 78 5.63 13.05 3.28
C PRO A 78 6.82 12.43 2.55
N LEU A 79 6.55 11.82 1.39
CA LEU A 79 7.63 11.44 0.48
C LEU A 79 8.48 12.67 0.19
N ARG A 80 9.80 12.46 0.07
CA ARG A 80 10.73 13.54 -0.25
C ARG A 80 10.32 14.18 -1.57
N THR A 81 9.79 15.39 -1.49
CA THR A 81 9.82 16.35 -2.58
C THR A 81 11.29 16.62 -2.89
N GLY A 82 11.73 16.19 -4.08
CA GLY A 82 13.00 16.58 -4.66
C GLY A 82 13.02 18.07 -5.01
#